data_AF-A0A351AFZ4-F1
#
_entry.id   AF-A0A351AFZ4-F1
#
_cell.length_a   1.000
_cell.length_b   1.000
_cell.length_c   1.000
_cell.angle_alpha   90.00
_cell.angle_beta   90.00
_cell.angle_gamma   90.00
#
_symmetry.space_group_name_H-M   'P 1'
#
loop_
_entity.id
_entity.type
_entity.pdbx_description
1 polymer ?
#
loop_
_entity_poly.entity_id
_entity_poly.type
_entity_poly.pdbx_seq_one_letter_code
_entity_poly.pdbx_strand_id
1 'polypeptide(L)'
;PSSEYYVQTFLDHYCTLPLAKVLDELRPDWVICTHSVAQPRLKRLRKRFGFKVAVVVTDLYPHKMWLRGRPDLWLVPGQWTKDILAQRVPGSESQTVVTGIPINRLFAEPMGREAARQKLGLSPADQMILLTSGGIGGGPLVETAEALSKIGAKIITVCGRHDGKRRRLHKMQLPNVVVKGHVEQEEMATLMQACDMMVAKAGGLTTCESLAVGCPFIVYWPLLIPGQEEGNAEFLDETGAGKICRTPEDLVQTVQELLAEPQRLAKMGEIGRSLAQPTAATLIVDEIFARKG
;
A
#
# COMPACT_ATOMS: atom_id res chain seq x y z
N PRO A 1 -3.65 -31.41 12.86
CA PRO A 1 -3.91 -30.68 11.60
C PRO A 1 -5.39 -30.85 11.20
N SER A 2 -6.19 -29.79 11.33
CA SER A 2 -7.64 -29.81 11.04
C SER A 2 -7.90 -30.15 9.56
N SER A 3 -9.07 -30.73 9.29
CA SER A 3 -9.54 -31.17 7.96
C SER A 3 -9.49 -30.09 6.87
N GLU A 4 -9.58 -28.81 7.24
CA GLU A 4 -9.38 -27.66 6.33
C GLU A 4 -7.99 -27.65 5.65
N TYR A 5 -6.97 -28.24 6.29
CA TYR A 5 -5.60 -28.28 5.77
C TYR A 5 -5.45 -29.17 4.53
N TYR A 6 -6.27 -30.22 4.40
CA TYR A 6 -6.19 -31.15 3.27
C TYR A 6 -6.71 -30.54 1.96
N VAL A 7 -7.85 -29.86 2.02
CA VAL A 7 -8.46 -29.21 0.84
C VAL A 7 -7.56 -28.11 0.28
N GLN A 8 -6.98 -27.30 1.16
CA GLN A 8 -6.03 -26.27 0.74
C GLN A 8 -4.75 -26.88 0.18
N THR A 9 -4.25 -27.98 0.75
CA THR A 9 -3.06 -28.69 0.25
C THR A 9 -3.24 -29.25 -1.17
N PHE A 10 -4.45 -29.70 -1.50
CA PHE A 10 -4.83 -30.24 -2.81
C PHE A 10 -4.97 -29.15 -3.88
N LEU A 11 -5.70 -28.07 -3.58
CA LEU A 11 -5.81 -26.91 -4.48
C LEU A 11 -4.44 -26.26 -4.74
N ASP A 12 -3.59 -26.21 -3.71
CA ASP A 12 -2.22 -25.74 -3.82
C ASP A 12 -1.38 -26.58 -4.80
N HIS A 13 -1.63 -27.89 -4.91
CA HIS A 13 -0.90 -28.76 -5.82
C HIS A 13 -1.24 -28.45 -7.29
N TYR A 14 -2.53 -28.41 -7.63
CA TYR A 14 -2.97 -28.12 -9.00
C TYR A 14 -2.56 -26.72 -9.47
N CYS A 15 -2.67 -25.71 -8.61
CA CYS A 15 -2.26 -24.35 -8.93
C CYS A 15 -0.74 -24.20 -9.12
N THR A 16 0.07 -25.21 -8.76
CA THR A 16 1.54 -25.18 -8.93
C THR A 16 2.05 -25.92 -10.15
N LEU A 17 1.20 -26.67 -10.89
CA LEU A 17 1.65 -27.40 -12.08
C LEU A 17 2.24 -26.48 -13.16
N PRO A 18 1.64 -25.32 -13.50
CA PRO A 18 2.26 -24.38 -14.44
C PRO A 18 3.59 -23.84 -13.93
N LEU A 19 3.69 -23.57 -12.62
CA LEU A 19 4.91 -23.06 -11.99
C LEU A 19 6.04 -24.10 -12.01
N ALA A 20 5.73 -25.38 -11.79
CA ALA A 20 6.73 -26.45 -11.85
C ALA A 20 7.35 -26.57 -13.25
N LYS A 21 6.57 -26.39 -14.32
CA LYS A 21 7.07 -26.38 -15.69
C LYS A 21 8.02 -25.21 -15.94
N VAL A 22 7.63 -24.00 -15.51
CA VAL A 22 8.48 -22.80 -15.64
C VAL A 22 9.79 -22.96 -14.84
N LEU A 23 9.74 -23.56 -13.65
CA LEU A 23 10.93 -23.80 -12.83
C LEU A 23 11.89 -24.82 -13.46
N ASP A 24 11.37 -25.86 -14.12
CA ASP A 24 12.17 -26.87 -14.81
C ASP A 24 12.88 -26.30 -16.04
N GLU A 25 12.22 -25.40 -16.77
CA GLU A 25 12.76 -24.69 -17.93
C GLU A 25 13.80 -23.63 -17.53
N LEU A 26 13.50 -22.78 -16.55
CA LEU A 26 14.38 -21.66 -16.16
C LEU A 26 15.53 -22.06 -15.24
N ARG A 27 15.38 -23.13 -14.45
CA ARG A 27 16.34 -23.60 -13.43
C ARG A 27 16.94 -22.45 -12.58
N PRO A 28 16.11 -21.66 -11.89
CA PRO A 28 16.60 -20.45 -11.22
C PRO A 28 17.40 -20.77 -9.95
N ASP A 29 18.42 -19.96 -9.64
CA ASP A 29 19.09 -19.99 -8.33
C ASP A 29 18.19 -19.43 -7.21
N TRP A 30 17.37 -18.43 -7.57
CA TRP A 30 16.50 -17.68 -6.67
C TRP A 30 15.11 -17.51 -7.26
N VAL A 31 14.08 -17.66 -6.42
CA VAL A 31 12.70 -17.30 -6.72
C VAL A 31 12.28 -16.16 -5.79
N ILE A 32 11.88 -15.04 -6.37
CA ILE A 32 11.36 -13.87 -5.64
C ILE A 32 9.85 -14.01 -5.53
N CYS A 33 9.33 -13.97 -4.30
CA CYS A 33 7.92 -14.04 -4.01
C CYS A 33 7.42 -12.72 -3.43
N THR A 34 6.52 -12.06 -4.15
CA THR A 34 5.93 -10.76 -3.77
C THR A 34 4.49 -10.89 -3.27
N HIS A 35 4.03 -12.11 -2.95
CA HIS A 35 2.64 -12.34 -2.56
C HIS A 35 2.49 -13.38 -1.45
N SER A 36 1.82 -13.01 -0.36
CA SER A 36 1.67 -13.82 0.85
C SER A 36 1.06 -15.22 0.60
N VAL A 37 0.09 -15.33 -0.32
CA VAL A 37 -0.55 -16.62 -0.67
C VAL A 37 0.37 -17.59 -1.42
N ALA A 38 1.33 -17.11 -2.21
CA ALA A 38 2.19 -17.98 -3.03
C ALA A 38 3.31 -18.64 -2.19
N GLN A 39 3.71 -17.98 -1.10
CA GLN A 39 4.84 -18.36 -0.26
C GLN A 39 4.82 -19.83 0.22
N PRO A 40 3.72 -20.39 0.76
CA PRO A 40 3.72 -21.76 1.27
C PRO A 40 3.86 -22.82 0.18
N ARG A 41 3.50 -22.47 -1.06
CA ARG A 41 3.57 -23.36 -2.23
C ARG A 41 5.00 -23.53 -2.72
N LEU A 42 5.80 -22.46 -2.65
CA LEU A 42 7.21 -22.48 -3.02
C LEU A 42 8.03 -23.43 -2.14
N LYS A 43 7.65 -23.64 -0.87
CA LYS A 43 8.34 -24.57 0.03
C LYS A 43 8.41 -26.00 -0.51
N ARG A 44 7.35 -26.48 -1.17
CA ARG A 44 7.32 -27.84 -1.75
C ARG A 44 8.21 -27.91 -3.00
N LEU A 45 8.11 -26.91 -3.86
CA LEU A 45 8.87 -26.83 -5.11
C LEU A 45 10.37 -26.63 -4.86
N ARG A 46 10.73 -25.86 -3.84
CA ARG A 46 12.12 -25.65 -3.40
C ARG A 46 12.84 -26.97 -3.14
N LYS A 47 12.19 -27.93 -2.47
CA LYS A 47 12.79 -29.26 -2.20
C LYS A 47 13.04 -30.06 -3.49
N ARG A 48 12.24 -29.86 -4.52
CA ARG A 48 12.35 -30.57 -5.81
C ARG A 48 13.41 -29.95 -6.72
N PHE A 49 13.50 -28.62 -6.75
CA PHE A 49 14.29 -27.90 -7.75
C PHE A 49 15.55 -27.22 -7.19
N GLY A 50 15.73 -27.13 -5.86
CA GLY A 50 16.96 -26.67 -5.24
C GLY A 50 17.18 -25.14 -5.19
N PHE A 51 16.23 -24.32 -5.65
CA PHE A 51 16.34 -22.85 -5.62
C PHE A 51 16.19 -22.25 -4.21
N LYS A 52 16.76 -21.07 -3.97
CA LYS A 52 16.49 -20.27 -2.77
C LYS A 52 15.24 -19.40 -2.95
N VAL A 53 14.55 -19.07 -1.87
CA VAL A 53 13.36 -18.22 -1.87
C VAL A 53 13.64 -16.91 -1.15
N ALA A 54 13.51 -15.80 -1.87
CA ALA A 54 13.44 -14.47 -1.29
C ALA A 54 11.98 -14.02 -1.25
N VAL A 55 11.55 -13.43 -0.14
CA VAL A 55 10.19 -12.90 0.02
C VAL A 55 10.24 -11.41 0.22
N VAL A 56 9.60 -10.67 -0.69
CA VAL A 56 9.37 -9.24 -0.56
C VAL A 56 8.01 -9.07 0.11
N VAL A 57 8.02 -8.62 1.36
CA VAL A 57 6.79 -8.36 2.12
C VAL A 57 6.21 -7.05 1.63
N THR A 58 5.04 -7.11 0.98
CA THR A 58 4.37 -5.93 0.38
C THR A 58 3.34 -5.28 1.30
N ASP A 59 3.45 -5.53 2.61
CA ASP A 59 2.63 -4.95 3.66
C ASP A 59 3.55 -4.45 4.78
N LEU A 60 3.27 -3.27 5.32
CA LEU A 60 4.04 -2.71 6.43
C LEU A 60 3.91 -3.57 7.68
N TYR A 61 2.73 -4.16 7.88
CA TYR A 61 2.52 -5.17 8.91
C TYR A 61 2.55 -6.58 8.33
N PRO A 62 3.40 -7.50 8.84
CA PRO A 62 3.53 -8.84 8.30
C PRO A 62 2.39 -9.71 8.82
N HIS A 63 1.18 -9.53 8.29
CA HIS A 63 -0.03 -10.24 8.70
C HIS A 63 0.12 -11.78 8.57
N LYS A 64 -0.80 -12.55 9.17
CA LYS A 64 -0.66 -14.00 9.37
C LYS A 64 -0.34 -14.80 8.11
N MET A 65 -0.72 -14.34 6.92
CA MET A 65 -0.45 -15.04 5.67
C MET A 65 1.02 -14.99 5.29
N TRP A 66 1.72 -13.88 5.58
CA TRP A 66 3.16 -13.75 5.36
C TRP A 66 3.98 -14.71 6.21
N LEU A 67 3.48 -15.14 7.37
CA LEU A 67 4.26 -15.94 8.33
C LEU A 67 4.40 -17.42 7.94
N ARG A 68 3.77 -17.85 6.84
CA ARG A 68 3.59 -19.29 6.53
C ARG A 68 4.75 -19.91 5.75
N GLY A 69 5.57 -19.14 5.05
CA GLY A 69 6.47 -19.68 4.03
C GLY A 69 7.91 -19.93 4.43
N ARG A 70 8.42 -19.35 5.54
CA ARG A 70 9.81 -19.52 6.03
C ARG A 70 10.86 -19.52 4.88
N PRO A 71 11.00 -18.39 4.17
CA PRO A 71 11.94 -18.20 3.07
C PRO A 71 13.39 -18.21 3.55
N ASP A 72 14.31 -18.26 2.60
CA ASP A 72 15.75 -18.13 2.84
C ASP A 72 16.16 -16.67 3.09
N LEU A 73 15.34 -15.72 2.62
CA LEU A 73 15.55 -14.28 2.81
C LEU A 73 14.19 -13.55 2.91
N TRP A 74 14.03 -12.73 3.93
CA TRP A 74 12.95 -11.76 4.06
C TRP A 74 13.47 -10.37 3.71
N LEU A 75 12.74 -9.72 2.82
CA LEU A 75 12.97 -8.36 2.37
C LEU A 75 11.75 -7.57 2.86
N VAL A 76 11.94 -6.78 3.91
CA VAL A 76 10.83 -6.12 4.64
C VAL A 76 10.82 -4.61 4.42
N PRO A 77 9.65 -3.95 4.57
CA PRO A 77 9.49 -2.53 4.27
C PRO A 77 10.30 -1.58 5.17
N GLY A 78 10.44 -1.91 6.44
CA GLY A 78 11.04 -1.02 7.42
C GLY A 78 11.49 -1.74 8.69
N GLN A 79 12.16 -1.00 9.57
CA GLN A 79 12.61 -1.53 10.86
C GLN A 79 11.42 -1.95 11.72
N TRP A 80 10.32 -1.18 11.73
CA TRP A 80 9.08 -1.53 12.42
C TRP A 80 8.55 -2.91 11.98
N THR A 81 8.53 -3.19 10.67
CA THR A 81 8.14 -4.51 10.15
C THR A 81 9.11 -5.61 10.59
N LYS A 82 10.42 -5.33 10.55
CA LYS A 82 11.47 -6.28 10.97
C LYS A 82 11.32 -6.69 12.43
N ASP A 83 11.07 -5.73 13.31
CA ASP A 83 10.92 -5.97 14.74
C ASP A 83 9.67 -6.82 15.04
N ILE A 84 8.55 -6.52 14.40
CA ILE A 84 7.32 -7.32 14.51
C ILE A 84 7.53 -8.73 13.95
N LEU A 85 8.22 -8.85 12.81
CA LEU A 85 8.52 -10.16 12.22
C LEU A 85 9.38 -11.01 13.15
N ALA A 86 10.41 -10.44 13.78
CA ALA A 86 11.28 -11.11 14.74
C ALA A 86 10.49 -11.67 15.93
N GLN A 87 9.58 -10.87 16.49
CA GLN A 87 8.72 -11.30 17.60
C GLN A 87 7.77 -12.45 17.21
N ARG A 88 7.27 -12.45 15.97
CA ARG A 88 6.26 -13.41 15.50
C ARG A 88 6.88 -14.66 14.86
N VAL A 89 8.12 -14.58 14.43
CA VAL A 89 8.91 -15.66 13.82
C VAL A 89 10.30 -15.66 14.45
N PRO A 90 10.45 -16.22 15.67
CA PRO A 90 11.75 -16.27 16.35
C PRO A 90 12.82 -16.95 15.48
N GLY A 91 14.01 -16.34 15.41
CA GLY A 91 15.12 -16.80 14.57
C GLY A 91 15.07 -16.29 13.12
N SER A 92 14.14 -15.38 12.79
CA SER A 92 14.09 -14.75 11.47
C SER A 92 15.06 -13.57 11.29
N GLU A 93 15.70 -13.12 12.35
CA GLU A 93 16.49 -11.89 12.39
C GLU A 93 17.68 -11.93 11.43
N SER A 94 18.42 -13.05 11.41
CA SER A 94 19.60 -13.26 10.54
C SER A 94 19.27 -13.40 9.06
N GLN A 95 18.01 -13.69 8.75
CA GLN A 95 17.48 -13.84 7.39
C GLN A 95 16.56 -12.67 6.99
N THR A 96 16.54 -11.57 7.75
CA THR A 96 15.65 -10.43 7.49
C THR A 96 16.41 -9.14 7.24
N VAL A 97 16.11 -8.50 6.12
CA VAL A 97 16.79 -7.31 5.62
C VAL A 97 15.75 -6.24 5.33
N VAL A 98 15.97 -5.05 5.86
CA VAL A 98 15.12 -3.88 5.59
C VAL A 98 15.50 -3.35 4.21
N THR A 99 14.56 -3.40 3.28
CA THR A 99 14.78 -2.94 1.89
C THR A 99 13.70 -1.99 1.39
N GLY A 100 12.53 -1.93 2.03
CA GLY A 100 11.39 -1.17 1.51
C GLY A 100 10.47 -2.01 0.63
N ILE A 101 9.37 -1.38 0.18
CA ILE A 101 8.50 -1.93 -0.86
C ILE A 101 8.82 -1.23 -2.17
N PRO A 102 9.09 -1.94 -3.27
CA PRO A 102 9.26 -1.32 -4.58
C PRO A 102 8.03 -0.50 -4.99
N ILE A 103 8.26 0.77 -5.31
CA ILE A 103 7.25 1.70 -5.83
C ILE A 103 7.63 2.16 -7.23
N ASN A 104 6.66 2.67 -7.98
CA ASN A 104 6.93 3.22 -9.31
C ASN A 104 7.82 4.48 -9.21
N ARG A 105 8.70 4.68 -10.20
CA ARG A 105 9.61 5.83 -10.28
C ARG A 105 8.90 7.18 -10.17
N LEU A 106 7.65 7.27 -10.63
CA LEU A 106 6.81 8.47 -10.53
C LEU A 106 6.55 8.93 -9.07
N PHE A 107 6.66 8.01 -8.11
CA PHE A 107 6.57 8.29 -6.68
C PHE A 107 7.94 8.34 -6.00
N ALA A 108 8.90 7.53 -6.47
CA ALA A 108 10.26 7.51 -5.95
C ALA A 108 11.05 8.79 -6.26
N GLU A 109 10.76 9.41 -7.41
CA GLU A 109 11.35 10.66 -7.90
C GLU A 109 10.23 11.67 -8.13
N PRO A 110 9.64 12.24 -7.06
CA PRO A 110 8.49 13.14 -7.18
C PRO A 110 8.87 14.43 -7.90
N MET A 111 7.97 14.91 -8.77
CA MET A 111 8.10 16.23 -9.42
C MET A 111 7.95 17.39 -8.45
N GLY A 112 7.38 17.15 -7.27
CA GLY A 112 7.10 18.15 -6.25
C GLY A 112 5.69 18.72 -6.34
N ARG A 113 5.21 19.23 -5.21
CA ARG A 113 3.82 19.65 -5.02
C ARG A 113 3.45 20.84 -5.91
N GLU A 114 4.32 21.82 -6.02
CA GLU A 114 4.08 23.04 -6.80
C GLU A 114 3.88 22.71 -8.27
N ALA A 115 4.76 21.87 -8.83
CA ALA A 115 4.68 21.43 -10.22
C ALA A 115 3.43 20.56 -10.45
N ALA A 116 3.09 19.67 -9.52
CA ALA A 116 1.88 18.86 -9.60
C ALA A 116 0.59 19.73 -9.55
N ARG A 117 0.54 20.73 -8.68
CA ARG A 117 -0.56 21.71 -8.61
C ARG A 117 -0.69 22.52 -9.89
N GLN A 118 0.42 22.99 -10.44
CA GLN A 118 0.43 23.69 -11.73
C GLN A 118 -0.14 22.81 -12.86
N LYS A 119 0.26 21.53 -12.93
CA LYS A 119 -0.26 20.55 -13.91
C LYS A 119 -1.77 20.33 -13.79
N LEU A 120 -2.32 20.46 -12.58
CA LEU A 120 -3.76 20.34 -12.32
C LEU A 120 -4.52 21.68 -12.37
N GLY A 121 -3.84 22.80 -12.63
CA GLY A 121 -4.44 24.14 -12.62
C GLY A 121 -4.92 24.58 -11.24
N LEU A 122 -4.26 24.12 -10.16
CA LEU A 122 -4.58 24.46 -8.78
C LEU A 122 -3.75 25.65 -8.30
N SER A 123 -4.40 26.56 -7.57
CA SER A 123 -3.71 27.64 -6.88
C SER A 123 -2.99 27.13 -5.63
N PRO A 124 -1.96 27.85 -5.11
CA PRO A 124 -1.36 27.52 -3.82
C PRO A 124 -2.34 27.59 -2.64
N ALA A 125 -3.40 28.40 -2.75
CA ALA A 125 -4.42 28.56 -1.72
C ALA A 125 -5.52 27.49 -1.75
N ASP A 126 -5.63 26.73 -2.86
CA ASP A 126 -6.65 25.69 -2.99
C ASP A 126 -6.39 24.57 -1.98
N GLN A 127 -7.45 24.19 -1.26
CA GLN A 127 -7.48 22.97 -0.45
C GLN A 127 -8.03 21.83 -1.29
N MET A 128 -7.25 20.75 -1.42
CA MET A 128 -7.57 19.58 -2.20
C MET A 128 -7.40 18.29 -1.39
N ILE A 129 -8.45 17.47 -1.35
CA ILE A 129 -8.46 16.14 -0.78
C ILE A 129 -8.52 15.11 -1.90
N LEU A 130 -7.62 14.13 -1.89
CA LEU A 130 -7.72 12.95 -2.74
C LEU A 130 -8.46 11.84 -1.99
N LEU A 131 -9.62 11.42 -2.48
CA LEU A 131 -10.38 10.30 -1.92
C LEU A 131 -10.25 9.06 -2.84
N THR A 132 -9.79 7.93 -2.31
CA THR A 132 -9.73 6.68 -3.07
C THR A 132 -9.88 5.45 -2.18
N SER A 133 -10.42 4.36 -2.73
CA SER A 133 -10.45 3.05 -2.07
C SER A 133 -9.67 1.97 -2.84
N GLY A 134 -8.65 2.40 -3.58
CA GLY A 134 -7.76 1.55 -4.38
C GLY A 134 -8.39 1.07 -5.70
N GLY A 135 -7.65 0.24 -6.44
CA GLY A 135 -7.99 -0.11 -7.82
C GLY A 135 -9.34 -0.78 -8.04
N ILE A 136 -9.88 -1.48 -7.03
CA ILE A 136 -11.19 -2.17 -7.10
C ILE A 136 -12.34 -1.23 -6.66
N GLY A 137 -12.06 -0.14 -5.96
CA GLY A 137 -13.07 0.81 -5.52
C GLY A 137 -13.99 0.25 -4.42
N GLY A 138 -13.43 -0.39 -3.39
CA GLY A 138 -14.15 -0.99 -2.25
C GLY A 138 -14.75 0.01 -1.26
N GLY A 139 -15.42 -0.48 -0.21
CA GLY A 139 -15.91 0.30 0.94
C GLY A 139 -16.98 1.39 0.64
N PRO A 140 -17.37 2.20 1.62
CA PRO A 140 -18.42 3.23 1.49
C PRO A 140 -17.94 4.51 0.78
N LEU A 141 -17.27 4.38 -0.37
CA LEU A 141 -16.64 5.52 -1.08
C LEU A 141 -17.62 6.65 -1.43
N VAL A 142 -18.87 6.30 -1.75
CA VAL A 142 -19.89 7.29 -2.15
C VAL A 142 -20.29 8.14 -0.96
N GLU A 143 -20.60 7.46 0.15
CA GLU A 143 -20.99 8.05 1.42
C GLU A 143 -19.84 8.88 2.01
N THR A 144 -18.59 8.42 1.86
CA THR A 144 -17.40 9.18 2.25
C THR A 144 -17.24 10.46 1.44
N ALA A 145 -17.41 10.41 0.11
CA ALA A 145 -17.33 11.60 -0.73
C ALA A 145 -18.41 12.62 -0.39
N GLU A 146 -19.63 12.15 -0.11
CA GLU A 146 -20.75 12.99 0.34
C GLU A 146 -20.45 13.66 1.68
N ALA A 147 -19.91 12.92 2.66
CA ALA A 147 -19.53 13.47 3.95
C ALA A 147 -18.45 14.55 3.81
N LEU A 148 -17.39 14.26 3.05
CA LEU A 148 -16.29 15.21 2.82
C LEU A 148 -16.75 16.44 2.02
N SER A 149 -17.74 16.32 1.13
CA SER A 149 -18.23 17.45 0.31
C SER A 149 -18.70 18.65 1.14
N LYS A 150 -19.05 18.44 2.40
CA LYS A 150 -19.51 19.46 3.35
C LYS A 150 -18.39 20.35 3.90
N ILE A 151 -17.12 20.00 3.67
CA ILE A 151 -15.93 20.67 4.25
C ILE A 151 -15.53 21.94 3.47
N GLY A 152 -16.01 22.11 2.23
CA GLY A 152 -15.68 23.26 1.38
C GLY A 152 -14.36 23.13 0.60
N ALA A 153 -13.58 22.07 0.84
CA ALA A 153 -12.39 21.74 0.03
C ALA A 153 -12.78 21.08 -1.31
N LYS A 154 -11.88 21.16 -2.30
CA LYS A 154 -12.00 20.40 -3.56
C LYS A 154 -11.70 18.93 -3.31
N ILE A 155 -12.59 18.05 -3.70
CA ILE A 155 -12.42 16.60 -3.52
C ILE A 155 -12.25 15.95 -4.88
N ILE A 156 -11.15 15.24 -5.08
CA ILE A 156 -10.98 14.38 -6.24
C ILE A 156 -11.18 12.94 -5.78
N THR A 157 -12.29 12.34 -6.21
CA THR A 157 -12.64 10.96 -5.85
C THR A 157 -12.29 10.01 -6.99
N VAL A 158 -11.36 9.09 -6.75
CA VAL A 158 -10.94 8.05 -7.70
C VAL A 158 -11.63 6.73 -7.36
N CYS A 159 -12.60 6.33 -8.19
CA CYS A 159 -13.42 5.13 -7.97
C CYS A 159 -12.79 3.81 -8.43
N GLY A 160 -11.60 3.85 -9.05
CA GLY A 160 -10.98 2.65 -9.63
C GLY A 160 -11.88 2.01 -10.68
N ARG A 161 -11.95 0.68 -10.70
CA ARG A 161 -12.78 -0.08 -11.65
C ARG A 161 -14.26 -0.20 -11.26
N HIS A 162 -14.70 0.48 -10.19
CA HIS A 162 -16.08 0.39 -9.69
C HIS A 162 -17.04 1.37 -10.37
N ASP A 163 -17.42 1.09 -11.61
CA ASP A 163 -18.27 1.95 -12.43
C ASP A 163 -19.62 2.33 -11.80
N GLY A 164 -20.21 1.45 -10.98
CA GLY A 164 -21.46 1.74 -10.26
C GLY A 164 -21.34 2.93 -9.29
N LYS A 165 -20.24 3.03 -8.54
CA LYS A 165 -19.99 4.12 -7.58
C LYS A 165 -19.69 5.41 -8.30
N ARG A 166 -18.90 5.35 -9.38
CA ARG A 166 -18.65 6.49 -10.28
C ARG A 166 -19.97 7.09 -10.79
N ARG A 167 -20.86 6.25 -11.34
CA ARG A 167 -22.18 6.71 -11.83
C ARG A 167 -23.05 7.29 -10.71
N ARG A 168 -23.05 6.68 -9.52
CA ARG A 168 -23.81 7.18 -8.37
C ARG A 168 -23.32 8.56 -7.94
N LEU A 169 -22.01 8.75 -7.82
CA LEU A 169 -21.42 10.05 -7.47
C LEU A 169 -21.68 11.13 -8.52
N HIS A 170 -21.58 10.82 -9.81
CA HIS A 170 -21.95 11.78 -10.85
C HIS A 170 -23.41 12.23 -10.76
N LYS A 171 -24.34 11.32 -10.43
CA LYS A 171 -25.76 11.65 -10.27
C LYS A 171 -26.04 12.57 -9.08
N MET A 172 -25.20 12.55 -8.05
CA MET A 172 -25.36 13.39 -6.86
C MET A 172 -25.01 14.86 -7.11
N GLN A 173 -24.27 15.18 -8.19
CA GLN A 173 -23.92 16.54 -8.60
C GLN A 173 -23.33 17.39 -7.46
N LEU A 174 -22.45 16.78 -6.66
CA LEU A 174 -21.78 17.48 -5.55
C LEU A 174 -20.82 18.55 -6.12
N PRO A 175 -21.00 19.85 -5.80
CA PRO A 175 -20.39 20.94 -6.55
C PRO A 175 -18.85 21.01 -6.44
N ASN A 176 -18.29 20.54 -5.32
CA ASN A 176 -16.85 20.51 -5.05
C ASN A 176 -16.22 19.13 -5.23
N VAL A 177 -16.94 18.14 -5.78
CA VAL A 177 -16.44 16.78 -5.97
C VAL A 177 -16.21 16.49 -7.45
N VAL A 178 -14.95 16.24 -7.81
CA VAL A 178 -14.55 15.73 -9.12
C VAL A 178 -14.46 14.22 -9.06
N VAL A 179 -15.30 13.54 -9.85
CA VAL A 179 -15.38 12.07 -9.87
C VAL A 179 -14.56 11.52 -11.02
N LYS A 180 -13.64 10.59 -10.72
CA LYS A 180 -12.80 9.88 -11.68
C LYS A 180 -13.03 8.37 -11.59
N GLY A 181 -12.83 7.66 -12.70
CA GLY A 181 -12.87 6.20 -12.76
C GLY A 181 -11.54 5.59 -12.34
N HIS A 182 -11.05 4.63 -13.13
CA HIS A 182 -9.65 4.23 -13.08
C HIS A 182 -8.80 5.34 -13.68
N VAL A 183 -7.67 5.64 -13.03
CA VAL A 183 -6.69 6.61 -13.49
C VAL A 183 -5.36 5.89 -13.67
N GLU A 184 -4.57 6.34 -14.63
CA GLU A 184 -3.23 5.82 -14.88
C GLU A 184 -2.27 6.22 -13.76
N GLN A 185 -1.14 5.51 -13.67
CA GLN A 185 -0.11 5.72 -12.64
C GLN A 185 0.40 7.17 -12.60
N GLU A 186 0.59 7.79 -13.76
CA GLU A 186 1.04 9.19 -13.86
C GLU A 186 0.03 10.18 -13.28
N GLU A 187 -1.26 9.96 -13.54
CA GLU A 187 -2.32 10.80 -12.99
C GLU A 187 -2.44 10.59 -11.48
N MET A 188 -2.39 9.34 -10.99
CA MET A 188 -2.39 9.07 -9.55
C MET A 188 -1.21 9.73 -8.83
N ALA A 189 0.00 9.62 -9.38
CA ALA A 189 1.19 10.28 -8.83
C ALA A 189 1.04 11.80 -8.80
N THR A 190 0.47 12.39 -9.85
CA THR A 190 0.19 13.84 -9.90
C THR A 190 -0.84 14.23 -8.83
N LEU A 191 -1.91 13.45 -8.67
CA LEU A 191 -2.97 13.70 -7.69
C LEU A 191 -2.45 13.63 -6.25
N MET A 192 -1.67 12.59 -5.91
CA MET A 192 -1.08 12.44 -4.57
C MET A 192 -0.08 13.54 -4.24
N GLN A 193 0.71 14.01 -5.22
CA GLN A 193 1.65 15.10 -5.01
C GLN A 193 0.97 16.47 -4.86
N ALA A 194 -0.18 16.66 -5.49
CA ALA A 194 -0.90 17.94 -5.48
C ALA A 194 -1.83 18.13 -4.27
N CYS A 195 -2.40 17.05 -3.72
CA CYS A 195 -3.38 17.13 -2.63
C CYS A 195 -2.74 17.52 -1.29
N ASP A 196 -3.53 18.15 -0.41
CA ASP A 196 -3.14 18.47 0.97
C ASP A 196 -3.10 17.23 1.85
N MET A 197 -4.00 16.30 1.58
CA MET A 197 -4.06 14.98 2.21
C MET A 197 -4.82 14.02 1.31
N MET A 198 -4.64 12.73 1.56
CA MET A 198 -5.46 11.68 0.98
C MET A 198 -6.33 11.02 2.04
N VAL A 199 -7.55 10.66 1.68
CA VAL A 199 -8.44 9.81 2.46
C VAL A 199 -8.55 8.48 1.74
N ALA A 200 -8.04 7.40 2.34
CA ALA A 200 -8.02 6.10 1.68
C ALA A 200 -7.96 4.91 2.61
N LYS A 201 -7.98 3.71 2.02
CA LYS A 201 -7.60 2.47 2.69
C LYS A 201 -6.07 2.29 2.71
N ALA A 202 -5.54 1.67 3.76
CA ALA A 202 -4.09 1.52 3.99
C ALA A 202 -3.48 0.31 3.26
N GLY A 203 -3.56 0.29 1.91
CA GLY A 203 -2.89 -0.75 1.12
C GLY A 203 -1.37 -0.53 1.07
N GLY A 204 -0.56 -1.57 1.26
CA GLY A 204 0.90 -1.45 1.47
C GLY A 204 1.63 -0.61 0.41
N LEU A 205 1.38 -0.86 -0.87
CA LEU A 205 1.95 -0.07 -1.98
C LEU A 205 1.51 1.40 -1.94
N THR A 206 0.20 1.65 -1.84
CA THR A 206 -0.36 3.01 -1.76
C THR A 206 0.16 3.77 -0.56
N THR A 207 0.36 3.10 0.58
CA THR A 207 0.99 3.70 1.75
C THR A 207 2.44 4.09 1.44
N CYS A 208 3.25 3.20 0.88
CA CYS A 208 4.63 3.54 0.50
C CYS A 208 4.73 4.65 -0.55
N GLU A 209 3.82 4.68 -1.53
CA GLU A 209 3.71 5.75 -2.53
C GLU A 209 3.41 7.09 -1.85
N SER A 210 2.46 7.12 -0.90
CA SER A 210 2.12 8.30 -0.10
C SER A 210 3.28 8.78 0.76
N LEU A 211 4.00 7.86 1.41
CA LEU A 211 5.18 8.18 2.23
C LEU A 211 6.28 8.81 1.36
N ALA A 212 6.56 8.24 0.18
CA ALA A 212 7.60 8.71 -0.72
C ALA A 212 7.34 10.14 -1.22
N VAL A 213 6.10 10.46 -1.58
CA VAL A 213 5.75 11.82 -2.01
C VAL A 213 5.52 12.79 -0.83
N GLY A 214 5.42 12.27 0.39
CA GLY A 214 5.11 13.04 1.60
C GLY A 214 3.67 13.54 1.63
N CYS A 215 2.72 12.75 1.12
CA CYS A 215 1.29 13.04 1.21
C CYS A 215 0.75 12.58 2.57
N PRO A 216 0.15 13.47 3.39
CA PRO A 216 -0.51 13.08 4.63
C PRO A 216 -1.65 12.08 4.38
N PHE A 217 -1.71 11.03 5.20
CA PHE A 217 -2.62 9.90 4.97
C PHE A 217 -3.70 9.81 6.04
N ILE A 218 -4.95 10.06 5.67
CA ILE A 218 -6.11 9.79 6.52
C ILE A 218 -6.67 8.42 6.18
N VAL A 219 -6.49 7.49 7.12
CA VAL A 219 -7.01 6.14 6.99
C VAL A 219 -8.46 6.13 7.44
N TYR A 220 -9.38 5.88 6.53
CA TYR A 220 -10.78 5.70 6.90
C TYR A 220 -11.06 4.21 7.09
N TRP A 221 -11.25 3.79 8.36
CA TRP A 221 -11.36 2.39 8.76
C TRP A 221 -12.40 1.58 7.96
N PRO A 222 -13.60 2.11 7.64
CA PRO A 222 -14.57 1.39 6.81
C PRO A 222 -14.13 1.12 5.36
N LEU A 223 -13.05 1.72 4.87
CA LEU A 223 -12.47 1.41 3.55
C LEU A 223 -11.48 0.24 3.61
N LEU A 224 -11.02 -0.15 4.79
CA LEU A 224 -10.00 -1.19 4.94
C LEU A 224 -10.52 -2.57 4.53
N ILE A 225 -9.60 -3.40 4.05
CA ILE A 225 -9.83 -4.83 3.84
C ILE A 225 -9.53 -5.55 5.16
N PRO A 226 -10.55 -6.16 5.82
CA PRO A 226 -10.36 -6.78 7.12
C PRO A 226 -9.33 -7.92 7.10
N GLY A 227 -8.44 -7.92 8.09
CA GLY A 227 -7.36 -8.89 8.29
C GLY A 227 -6.12 -8.68 7.42
N GLN A 228 -6.09 -7.64 6.58
CA GLN A 228 -4.97 -7.34 5.69
C GLN A 228 -4.37 -5.95 5.96
N GLU A 229 -5.20 -4.92 6.12
CA GLU A 229 -4.74 -3.53 6.08
C GLU A 229 -4.71 -2.82 7.45
N GLU A 230 -5.24 -3.43 8.51
CA GLU A 230 -5.29 -2.82 9.86
C GLU A 230 -3.89 -2.49 10.39
N GLY A 231 -2.93 -3.39 10.23
CA GLY A 231 -1.57 -3.14 10.70
C GLY A 231 -0.84 -2.06 9.89
N ASN A 232 -1.20 -1.86 8.62
CA ASN A 232 -0.68 -0.73 7.83
C ASN A 232 -1.30 0.59 8.30
N ALA A 233 -2.56 0.56 8.74
CA ALA A 233 -3.23 1.71 9.34
C ALA A 233 -2.59 2.08 10.69
N GLU A 234 -2.32 1.09 11.55
CA GLU A 234 -1.63 1.26 12.83
C GLU A 234 -0.25 1.87 12.63
N PHE A 235 0.54 1.36 11.67
CA PHE A 235 1.84 1.94 11.32
C PHE A 235 1.73 3.44 11.00
N LEU A 236 0.73 3.84 10.20
CA LEU A 236 0.54 5.25 9.83
C LEU A 236 0.21 6.13 11.04
N ASP A 237 -0.66 5.66 11.94
CA ASP A 237 -1.08 6.42 13.14
C ASP A 237 0.06 6.50 14.17
N GLU A 238 0.76 5.39 14.43
CA GLU A 238 1.87 5.31 15.40
C GLU A 238 3.06 6.16 14.98
N THR A 239 3.38 6.19 13.69
CA THR A 239 4.50 6.99 13.19
C THR A 239 4.17 8.48 13.06
N GLY A 240 2.88 8.83 13.04
CA GLY A 240 2.43 10.20 12.78
C GLY A 240 2.44 10.60 11.30
N ALA A 241 2.69 9.67 10.37
CA ALA A 241 2.56 9.89 8.93
C ALA A 241 1.09 9.93 8.48
N GLY A 242 0.18 9.43 9.30
CA GLY A 242 -1.25 9.41 9.05
C GLY A 242 -2.10 9.46 10.31
N LYS A 243 -3.42 9.45 10.11
CA LYS A 243 -4.41 9.40 11.19
C LYS A 243 -5.50 8.39 10.86
N ILE A 244 -5.90 7.57 11.82
CA ILE A 244 -7.04 6.65 11.66
C ILE A 244 -8.33 7.35 12.08
N CYS A 245 -9.31 7.35 11.17
CA CYS A 245 -10.68 7.74 11.44
C CYS A 245 -11.63 6.54 11.33
N ARG A 246 -12.54 6.37 12.29
CA ARG A 246 -13.43 5.19 12.37
C ARG A 246 -14.87 5.46 11.99
N THR A 247 -15.36 6.69 12.20
CA THR A 247 -16.73 7.09 11.85
C THR A 247 -16.73 8.24 10.84
N PRO A 248 -17.84 8.47 10.11
CA PRO A 248 -17.96 9.64 9.23
C PRO A 248 -17.73 10.97 9.95
N GLU A 249 -18.21 11.11 11.19
CA GLU A 249 -18.08 12.33 11.99
C GLU A 249 -16.61 12.57 12.37
N ASP A 250 -15.93 11.54 12.85
CA ASP A 250 -14.50 11.55 13.17
C ASP A 250 -13.65 11.90 11.94
N LEU A 251 -14.00 11.33 10.77
CA LEU A 251 -13.35 11.66 9.51
C LEU A 251 -13.51 13.15 9.15
N VAL A 252 -14.75 13.67 9.17
CA VAL A 252 -15.01 15.06 8.79
C VAL A 252 -14.31 16.02 9.74
N GLN A 253 -14.40 15.76 11.05
CA GLN A 253 -13.75 16.58 12.07
C GLN A 253 -12.23 16.58 11.89
N THR A 254 -11.62 15.40 11.78
CA THR A 254 -10.16 15.26 11.63
C THR A 254 -9.66 15.99 10.38
N VAL A 255 -10.37 15.86 9.25
CA VAL A 255 -10.00 16.54 8.00
C VAL A 255 -10.11 18.06 8.14
N GLN A 256 -11.19 18.56 8.76
CA GLN A 256 -11.37 19.99 9.01
C GLN A 256 -10.26 20.58 9.89
N GLU A 257 -9.94 19.91 11.00
CA GLU A 257 -8.87 20.31 11.91
C GLU A 257 -7.51 20.36 11.19
N LEU A 258 -7.17 19.32 10.43
CA LEU A 258 -5.90 19.27 9.71
C LEU A 258 -5.81 20.32 8.59
N LEU A 259 -6.91 20.59 7.88
CA LEU A 259 -6.97 21.67 6.88
C LEU A 259 -6.78 23.06 7.50
N ALA A 260 -7.16 23.24 8.77
CA ALA A 260 -6.94 24.47 9.53
C ALA A 260 -5.51 24.56 10.13
N GLU A 261 -4.74 23.47 10.11
CA GLU A 261 -3.38 23.38 10.64
C GLU A 261 -2.32 23.02 9.57
N PRO A 262 -1.98 23.91 8.62
CA PRO A 262 -1.02 23.61 7.55
C PRO A 262 0.35 23.11 8.03
N GLN A 263 0.81 23.60 9.19
CA GLN A 263 2.08 23.16 9.79
C GLN A 263 2.04 21.70 10.22
N ARG A 264 0.89 21.23 10.74
CA ARG A 264 0.69 19.85 11.14
C ARG A 264 0.67 18.93 9.92
N LEU A 265 0.00 19.33 8.84
CA LEU A 265 0.04 18.61 7.56
C LEU A 265 1.45 18.53 6.97
N ALA A 266 2.19 19.64 6.97
CA ALA A 266 3.57 19.66 6.52
C ALA A 266 4.43 18.68 7.34
N LYS A 267 4.22 18.64 8.66
CA LYS A 267 4.95 17.73 9.55
C LYS A 267 4.64 16.25 9.27
N MET A 268 3.37 15.90 9.04
CA MET A 268 2.98 14.54 8.64
C MET A 268 3.68 14.13 7.34
N GLY A 269 3.76 15.05 6.36
CA GLY A 269 4.47 14.81 5.10
C GLY A 269 5.97 14.61 5.27
N GLU A 270 6.63 15.41 6.13
CA GLU A 270 8.05 15.23 6.47
C GLU A 270 8.33 13.88 7.12
N ILE A 271 7.51 13.48 8.10
CA ILE A 271 7.58 12.17 8.73
C ILE A 271 7.44 11.09 7.66
N GLY A 272 6.45 11.22 6.78
CA GLY A 272 6.22 10.28 5.69
C GLY A 272 7.47 10.07 4.82
N ARG A 273 8.10 11.17 4.37
CA ARG A 273 9.33 11.10 3.57
C ARG A 273 10.50 10.48 4.33
N SER A 274 10.62 10.73 5.64
CA SER A 274 11.68 10.13 6.46
C SER A 274 11.56 8.61 6.62
N LEU A 275 10.35 8.07 6.43
CA LEU A 275 10.06 6.63 6.50
C LEU A 275 10.10 5.95 5.13
N ALA A 276 10.15 6.73 4.04
CA ALA A 276 10.13 6.20 2.69
C ALA A 276 11.45 5.54 2.31
N GLN A 277 11.37 4.51 1.47
CA GLN A 277 12.54 3.87 0.88
C GLN A 277 12.44 3.81 -0.65
N PRO A 278 12.70 4.93 -1.36
CA PRO A 278 12.48 5.04 -2.81
C PRO A 278 13.40 4.12 -3.63
N THR A 279 14.54 3.68 -3.07
CA THR A 279 15.50 2.79 -3.76
C THR A 279 15.23 1.30 -3.51
N ALA A 280 14.05 0.94 -3.00
CA ALA A 280 13.73 -0.43 -2.57
C ALA A 280 13.95 -1.49 -3.64
N ALA A 281 13.59 -1.20 -4.90
CA ALA A 281 13.78 -2.13 -6.01
C ALA A 281 15.26 -2.48 -6.21
N THR A 282 16.15 -1.47 -6.18
CA THR A 282 17.60 -1.65 -6.33
C THR A 282 18.17 -2.42 -5.13
N LEU A 283 17.81 -2.04 -3.90
CA LEU A 283 18.29 -2.71 -2.69
C LEU A 283 17.91 -4.20 -2.65
N ILE A 284 16.70 -4.54 -3.08
CA ILE A 284 16.25 -5.94 -3.18
C ILE A 284 17.12 -6.74 -4.15
N VAL A 285 17.40 -6.16 -5.32
CA VAL A 285 18.21 -6.81 -6.35
C VAL A 285 19.64 -7.00 -5.84
N ASP A 286 20.26 -5.95 -5.31
CA ASP A 286 21.62 -5.98 -4.77
C ASP A 286 21.77 -7.04 -3.67
N GLU A 287 20.79 -7.13 -2.78
CA GLU A 287 20.84 -8.08 -1.66
C GLU A 287 20.77 -9.55 -2.12
N ILE A 288 19.99 -9.81 -3.17
CA ILE A 288 19.90 -11.14 -3.79
C ILE A 288 21.21 -11.46 -4.54
N PHE A 289 21.75 -10.52 -5.30
CA PHE A 289 23.01 -10.72 -6.04
C PHE A 289 24.20 -10.92 -5.11
N ALA A 290 24.30 -10.19 -4.00
CA ALA A 290 25.34 -10.38 -2.99
C ALA A 290 25.34 -11.79 -2.36
N ARG A 291 24.25 -12.56 -2.53
CA ARG A 291 24.09 -13.93 -2.01
C ARG A 291 24.19 -15.00 -3.09
N LYS A 292 24.41 -14.60 -4.34
CA LYS A 292 24.94 -15.48 -5.37
C LYS A 292 26.44 -15.57 -5.09
N GLY A 293 26.86 -16.68 -4.50
CA GLY A 293 28.28 -16.99 -4.31
C GLY A 293 29.01 -17.04 -5.64
#